data_AF-A0A4Q5Y3V1-F1
#
_entry.id   AF-A0A4Q5Y3V1-F1
#
_cell.length_a   1.000
_cell.length_b   1.000
_cell.length_c   1.000
_cell.angle_alpha   90.00
_cell.angle_beta   90.00
_cell.angle_gamma   90.00
#
_symmetry.space_group_name_H-M   'P 1'
#
loop_
_entity.id
_entity.type
_entity.pdbx_description
1 polymer ?
#
loop_
_entity_poly.entity_id
_entity_poly.type
_entity_poly.pdbx_seq_one_letter_code
_entity_poly.pdbx_strand_id
1 'polypeptide(L)'
;MADNDISKCPVHHGGKPKENVGGGGTRNRDWWPNQLRVNILRQHSSLSNPMGEDFNYAEEFKSLDLEALKKDLHALMTDSQDWWPADFGHYGPLFIRMAWHSAGTYRVTDGRGGGAGGQQRFAPLNSWPDNVSLDKARRLLWPIKQKYGRKISWADLMILTGNVALESMGFKTFGFAGGRADTWEPQEDVYWGSEEKWLGGDVRYAHGSEGVAAGGGVLVSDDDADGQVHARNLEKPLAAVQMGLIYVNPEGPDGNPDPVLAAKDIRDTFGRM
;
A
#
# COMPACT_ATOMS: atom_id res chain seq x y z
N MET A 1 -30.88 14.03 9.78
CA MET A 1 -29.83 14.05 10.82
C MET A 1 -29.74 12.62 11.33
N ALA A 2 -28.73 11.87 10.88
CA ALA A 2 -28.53 10.50 11.32
C ALA A 2 -27.80 10.54 12.67
N ASP A 3 -28.45 10.03 13.71
CA ASP A 3 -27.85 9.81 15.02
C ASP A 3 -26.73 8.77 14.88
N ASN A 4 -25.48 9.21 15.01
CA ASN A 4 -24.36 8.31 15.21
C ASN A 4 -24.39 7.83 16.67
N ASP A 5 -24.98 6.66 16.87
CA ASP A 5 -24.99 5.95 18.15
C ASP A 5 -23.56 5.66 18.63
N ILE A 6 -23.18 6.35 19.69
CA ILE A 6 -21.86 6.35 20.36
C ILE A 6 -21.57 5.04 21.10
N SER A 7 -22.52 4.09 21.16
CA SER A 7 -22.44 2.87 21.98
C SER A 7 -21.52 1.75 21.46
N LYS A 8 -20.85 1.89 20.32
CA LYS A 8 -20.10 0.79 19.66
C LYS A 8 -18.57 0.76 19.84
N CYS A 9 -17.98 1.63 20.67
CA CYS A 9 -16.53 1.60 20.96
C CYS A 9 -16.27 1.01 22.37
N PRO A 10 -15.79 -0.23 22.52
CA PRO A 10 -15.71 -0.91 23.81
C PRO A 10 -14.51 -0.50 24.70
N VAL A 11 -13.74 0.52 24.33
CA VAL A 11 -12.64 1.06 25.15
C VAL A 11 -12.63 2.59 25.09
N HIS A 12 -13.07 3.23 26.17
CA HIS A 12 -12.98 4.67 26.38
C HIS A 12 -11.56 5.05 26.83
N HIS A 13 -10.75 5.64 25.95
CA HIS A 13 -9.72 6.59 26.40
C HIS A 13 -10.44 7.89 26.77
N GLY A 14 -10.45 8.21 28.07
CA GLY A 14 -11.19 9.32 28.64
C GLY A 14 -10.96 10.65 27.91
N GLY A 15 -12.06 11.39 27.71
CA GLY A 15 -12.11 12.83 27.44
C GLY A 15 -11.34 13.32 26.21
N LYS A 16 -12.05 13.68 25.13
CA LYS A 16 -11.50 14.63 24.15
C LYS A 16 -11.04 15.88 24.93
N PRO A 17 -9.75 16.28 24.88
CA PRO A 17 -9.36 17.59 25.37
C PRO A 17 -10.18 18.61 24.57
N LYS A 18 -11.01 19.39 25.25
CA LYS A 18 -11.83 20.45 24.62
C LYS A 18 -10.99 21.58 24.03
N GLU A 19 -9.68 21.59 24.29
CA GLU A 19 -8.75 22.56 23.74
C GLU A 19 -7.58 21.81 23.09
N ASN A 20 -7.56 21.81 21.76
CA ASN A 20 -6.42 21.29 21.02
C ASN A 20 -5.34 22.38 20.99
N VAL A 21 -4.39 22.31 21.93
CA VAL A 21 -3.26 23.24 22.05
C VAL A 21 -2.16 23.03 21.00
N GLY A 22 -2.26 21.97 20.18
CA GLY A 22 -1.29 21.73 19.09
C GLY A 22 -1.77 20.65 18.11
N GLY A 23 -2.04 21.06 16.87
CA GLY A 23 -2.24 20.13 15.76
C GLY A 23 -3.68 19.73 15.43
N GLY A 24 -4.72 20.31 16.02
CA GLY A 24 -6.10 20.13 15.53
C GLY A 24 -6.90 21.42 15.50
N GLY A 25 -8.21 21.29 15.27
CA GLY A 25 -9.08 22.42 14.92
C GLY A 25 -9.04 22.74 13.42
N THR A 26 -9.88 23.69 13.01
CA THR A 26 -9.96 24.19 11.63
C THR A 26 -8.61 24.77 11.21
N ARG A 27 -8.09 24.32 10.08
CA ARG A 27 -6.80 24.74 9.51
C ARG A 27 -7.00 25.65 8.31
N ASN A 28 -5.93 26.32 7.85
CA ASN A 28 -5.96 27.15 6.64
C ASN A 28 -6.53 26.41 5.42
N ARG A 29 -6.29 25.10 5.31
CA ARG A 29 -6.79 24.26 4.22
C ARG A 29 -8.32 24.17 4.20
N ASP A 30 -8.96 24.26 5.36
CA ASP A 30 -10.41 24.15 5.46
C ASP A 30 -11.07 25.47 5.01
N TRP A 31 -10.41 26.61 5.26
CA TRP A 31 -10.87 27.93 4.81
C TRP A 31 -10.53 28.22 3.34
N TRP A 32 -9.37 27.78 2.88
CA TRP A 32 -8.89 28.01 1.51
C TRP A 32 -8.49 26.67 0.84
N PRO A 33 -9.47 25.81 0.51
CA PRO A 33 -9.20 24.47 -0.02
C PRO A 33 -8.43 24.49 -1.35
N ASN A 34 -8.63 25.54 -2.15
CA ASN A 34 -8.03 25.73 -3.47
C ASN A 34 -6.72 26.53 -3.45
N GLN A 35 -6.19 26.88 -2.28
CA GLN A 35 -4.91 27.58 -2.18
C GLN A 35 -3.77 26.66 -2.63
N LEU A 36 -2.83 27.21 -3.42
CA LEU A 36 -1.62 26.50 -3.84
C LEU A 36 -0.87 25.94 -2.62
N ARG A 37 -0.57 24.65 -2.66
CA ARG A 37 0.12 23.96 -1.57
C ARG A 37 1.60 23.83 -1.86
N VAL A 38 2.41 24.09 -0.83
CA VAL A 38 3.87 23.95 -0.87
C VAL A 38 4.39 22.89 0.11
N ASN A 39 3.50 22.12 0.76
CA ASN A 39 3.87 21.01 1.65
C ASN A 39 4.67 19.93 0.91
N ILE A 40 4.34 19.67 -0.36
CA ILE A 40 5.06 18.69 -1.19
C ILE A 40 6.55 19.02 -1.38
N LEU A 41 6.94 20.29 -1.23
CA LEU A 41 8.33 20.74 -1.35
C LEU A 41 9.13 20.58 -0.05
N ARG A 42 8.48 20.14 1.03
CA ARG A 42 9.06 19.98 2.37
C ARG A 42 9.03 18.52 2.84
N GLN A 43 8.62 17.61 1.96
CA GLN A 43 8.58 16.20 2.28
C GLN A 43 10.00 15.61 2.34
N HIS A 44 10.12 14.51 3.08
CA HIS A 44 11.33 13.71 3.25
C HIS A 44 12.54 14.56 3.70
N SER A 45 12.28 15.53 4.57
CA SER A 45 13.31 16.38 5.17
C SER A 45 14.30 15.56 6.01
N SER A 46 15.55 16.02 6.10
CA SER A 46 16.54 15.43 7.01
C SER A 46 16.07 15.46 8.47
N LEU A 47 15.22 16.42 8.84
CA LEU A 47 14.67 16.56 10.19
C LEU A 47 13.72 15.42 10.59
N SER A 48 13.08 14.75 9.62
CA SER A 48 12.22 13.58 9.88
C SER A 48 12.96 12.25 9.70
N ASN A 49 14.23 12.28 9.27
CA ASN A 49 15.04 11.09 9.03
C ASN A 49 15.88 10.72 10.29
N PRO A 50 15.61 9.58 10.95
CA PRO A 50 16.31 9.17 12.16
C PRO A 50 17.72 8.59 11.92
N MET A 51 18.16 8.45 10.66
CA MET A 51 19.42 7.78 10.34
C MET A 51 20.66 8.64 10.56
N GLY A 52 20.48 9.96 10.70
CA GLY A 52 21.57 10.94 10.76
C GLY A 52 22.07 11.36 9.37
N GLU A 53 22.71 12.52 9.30
CA GLU A 53 23.13 13.14 8.03
C GLU A 53 24.22 12.35 7.30
N ASP A 54 25.08 11.65 8.04
CA ASP A 54 26.20 10.88 7.48
C ASP A 54 25.82 9.48 6.99
N PHE A 55 24.54 9.07 7.12
CA PHE A 55 24.11 7.73 6.76
C PHE A 55 24.09 7.51 5.25
N ASN A 56 24.79 6.48 4.79
CA ASN A 56 24.81 6.06 3.39
C ASN A 56 24.27 4.63 3.24
N TYR A 57 23.04 4.52 2.75
CA TYR A 57 22.39 3.22 2.59
C TYR A 57 23.11 2.29 1.61
N ALA A 58 23.69 2.83 0.53
CA ALA A 58 24.38 2.00 -0.46
C ALA A 58 25.62 1.32 0.15
N GLU A 59 26.39 2.02 0.98
CA GLU A 59 27.54 1.44 1.68
C GLU A 59 27.12 0.42 2.75
N GLU A 60 26.07 0.73 3.51
CA GLU A 60 25.51 -0.19 4.51
C GLU A 60 24.98 -1.47 3.87
N PHE A 61 24.27 -1.36 2.74
CA PHE A 61 23.78 -2.51 1.97
C PHE A 61 24.93 -3.34 1.37
N LYS A 62 26.01 -2.73 0.87
CA LYS A 62 27.19 -3.49 0.40
C LYS A 62 27.84 -4.31 1.52
N SER A 63 27.73 -3.87 2.77
CA SER A 63 28.25 -4.58 3.95
C SER A 63 27.32 -5.65 4.51
N LEU A 64 26.15 -5.85 3.90
CA LEU A 64 25.16 -6.84 4.29
C LEU A 64 25.62 -8.24 3.88
N ASP A 65 25.53 -9.20 4.80
CA ASP A 65 25.60 -10.62 4.44
C ASP A 65 24.27 -11.02 3.78
N LEU A 66 24.20 -10.84 2.46
CA LEU A 66 23.00 -11.08 1.67
C LEU A 66 22.62 -12.56 1.64
N GLU A 67 23.60 -13.47 1.63
CA GLU A 67 23.33 -14.91 1.62
C GLU A 67 22.75 -15.37 2.96
N ALA A 68 23.27 -14.86 4.08
CA ALA A 68 22.65 -15.10 5.39
C ALA A 68 21.22 -14.56 5.44
N LEU A 69 20.98 -13.35 4.91
CA LEU A 69 19.63 -12.77 4.86
C LEU A 69 18.68 -13.64 4.03
N LYS A 70 19.10 -14.08 2.83
CA LYS A 70 18.28 -14.97 1.99
C LYS A 70 17.99 -16.30 2.70
N LYS A 71 18.96 -16.85 3.43
CA LYS A 71 18.78 -18.08 4.23
C LYS A 71 17.75 -17.88 5.35
N ASP A 72 17.84 -16.78 6.09
CA ASP A 72 16.87 -16.47 7.15
C ASP A 72 15.46 -16.24 6.58
N LEU A 73 15.35 -15.54 5.45
CA LEU A 73 14.08 -15.38 4.74
C LEU A 73 13.51 -16.72 4.30
N HIS A 74 14.34 -17.61 3.76
CA HIS A 74 13.93 -18.95 3.36
C HIS A 74 13.46 -19.78 4.57
N ALA A 75 14.13 -19.67 5.72
CA ALA A 75 13.69 -20.35 6.95
C ALA A 75 12.34 -19.80 7.44
N LEU A 76 12.16 -18.48 7.41
CA LEU A 76 10.91 -17.81 7.78
C LEU A 76 9.72 -18.29 6.94
N MET A 77 9.93 -18.68 5.67
CA MET A 77 8.85 -19.14 4.80
C MET A 77 8.00 -20.26 5.42
N THR A 78 8.61 -21.15 6.21
CA THR A 78 7.94 -22.30 6.83
C THR A 78 7.86 -22.21 8.36
N ASP A 79 8.30 -21.09 8.95
CA ASP A 79 8.26 -20.87 10.40
C ASP A 79 6.92 -20.25 10.81
N SER A 80 5.87 -21.06 10.73
CA SER A 80 4.49 -20.63 11.01
C SER A 80 4.34 -20.07 12.43
N GLN A 81 3.68 -18.93 12.53
CA GLN A 81 3.41 -18.22 13.77
C GLN A 81 1.95 -18.40 14.18
N ASP A 82 1.68 -18.68 15.46
CA ASP A 82 0.32 -18.93 15.96
C ASP A 82 -0.65 -17.75 15.76
N TRP A 83 -0.13 -16.51 15.81
CA TRP A 83 -0.93 -15.30 15.65
C TRP A 83 -1.30 -14.99 14.19
N TRP A 84 -0.66 -15.67 13.23
CA TRP A 84 -1.03 -15.61 11.82
C TRP A 84 -0.53 -16.88 11.12
N PRO A 85 -1.21 -18.03 11.27
CA PRO A 85 -0.72 -19.31 10.77
C PRO A 85 -0.46 -19.30 9.26
N ALA A 86 0.57 -20.01 8.82
CA ALA A 86 0.91 -20.10 7.41
C ALA A 86 -0.05 -21.03 6.68
N ASP A 87 -0.73 -20.51 5.65
CA ASP A 87 -1.50 -21.34 4.73
C ASP A 87 -0.59 -22.41 4.12
N PHE A 88 -1.04 -23.67 4.16
CA PHE A 88 -0.27 -24.83 3.70
C PHE A 88 1.12 -24.98 4.37
N GLY A 89 1.33 -24.36 5.53
CA GLY A 89 2.61 -24.36 6.23
C GLY A 89 3.70 -23.54 5.52
N HIS A 90 3.34 -22.64 4.59
CA HIS A 90 4.31 -21.85 3.84
C HIS A 90 3.80 -20.41 3.53
N TYR A 91 4.47 -19.38 4.04
CA TYR A 91 4.13 -17.96 3.82
C TYR A 91 4.49 -17.41 2.43
N GLY A 92 5.18 -18.19 1.60
CA GLY A 92 5.62 -17.78 0.27
C GLY A 92 4.56 -17.06 -0.57
N PRO A 93 3.34 -17.62 -0.76
CA PRO A 93 2.28 -16.95 -1.51
C PRO A 93 1.90 -15.57 -0.93
N LEU A 94 1.83 -15.45 0.39
CA LEU A 94 1.55 -14.18 1.08
C LEU A 94 2.66 -13.15 0.82
N PHE A 95 3.93 -13.56 0.86
CA PHE A 95 5.05 -12.67 0.61
C PHE A 95 5.20 -12.27 -0.86
N ILE A 96 4.84 -13.14 -1.80
CA ILE A 96 4.75 -12.78 -3.21
C ILE A 96 3.69 -11.69 -3.40
N ARG A 97 2.50 -11.86 -2.81
CA ARG A 97 1.46 -10.82 -2.83
C ARG A 97 1.95 -9.51 -2.21
N MET A 98 2.64 -9.57 -1.07
CA MET A 98 3.18 -8.36 -0.42
C MET A 98 4.16 -7.61 -1.34
N ALA A 99 5.10 -8.32 -1.96
CA ALA A 99 6.07 -7.73 -2.89
C ALA A 99 5.40 -7.16 -4.15
N TRP A 100 4.45 -7.91 -4.72
CA TRP A 100 3.63 -7.49 -5.85
C TRP A 100 2.86 -6.20 -5.55
N HIS A 101 2.17 -6.11 -4.41
CA HIS A 101 1.41 -4.91 -4.02
C HIS A 101 2.33 -3.74 -3.64
N SER A 102 3.58 -4.00 -3.25
CA SER A 102 4.56 -2.95 -2.98
C SER A 102 5.02 -2.31 -4.29
N ALA A 103 5.37 -3.13 -5.28
CA ALA A 103 5.78 -2.66 -6.60
C ALA A 103 4.62 -2.17 -7.49
N GLY A 104 3.44 -2.74 -7.32
CA GLY A 104 2.31 -2.62 -8.24
C GLY A 104 1.52 -1.32 -8.16
N THR A 105 1.94 -0.36 -7.34
CA THR A 105 1.31 0.98 -7.34
C THR A 105 1.96 1.94 -8.34
N TYR A 106 3.01 1.49 -9.04
CA TYR A 106 3.77 2.27 -10.00
C TYR A 106 2.91 2.70 -11.19
N ARG A 107 3.17 3.87 -11.79
CA ARG A 107 2.50 4.31 -13.01
C ARG A 107 3.48 5.00 -13.95
N VAL A 108 3.47 4.62 -15.23
CA VAL A 108 4.38 5.18 -16.25
C VAL A 108 4.09 6.64 -16.60
N THR A 109 2.86 7.09 -16.33
CA THR A 109 2.35 8.42 -16.70
C THR A 109 3.05 9.56 -15.97
N ASP A 110 3.38 9.37 -14.69
CA ASP A 110 4.08 10.36 -13.86
C ASP A 110 5.24 9.78 -13.04
N GLY A 111 5.51 8.47 -13.16
CA GLY A 111 6.61 7.79 -12.49
C GLY A 111 6.42 7.60 -10.98
N ARG A 112 5.24 7.92 -10.43
CA ARG A 112 4.93 7.80 -9.00
C ARG A 112 4.49 6.40 -8.62
N GLY A 113 4.46 6.14 -7.31
CA GLY A 113 4.15 4.83 -6.74
C GLY A 113 5.34 3.86 -6.84
N GLY A 114 5.03 2.58 -6.71
CA GLY A 114 6.01 1.49 -6.74
C GLY A 114 6.74 1.27 -5.42
N GLY A 115 7.68 0.31 -5.44
CA GLY A 115 8.33 -0.21 -4.23
C GLY A 115 9.53 0.61 -3.72
N ALA A 116 9.89 1.71 -4.38
CA ALA A 116 11.17 2.40 -4.15
C ALA A 116 11.32 3.02 -2.75
N GLY A 117 10.25 3.58 -2.19
CA GLY A 117 10.29 4.25 -0.88
C GLY A 117 9.85 3.39 0.31
N GLY A 118 9.41 2.15 0.06
CA GLY A 118 8.80 1.30 1.09
C GLY A 118 7.45 1.84 1.60
N GLN A 119 6.74 2.62 0.78
CA GLN A 119 5.52 3.36 1.17
C GLN A 119 4.34 2.47 1.59
N GLN A 120 4.35 1.17 1.26
CA GLN A 120 3.34 0.21 1.73
C GLN A 120 3.25 0.13 3.28
N ARG A 121 4.28 0.61 4.00
CA ARG A 121 4.27 0.69 5.48
C ARG A 121 3.55 1.93 6.04
N PHE A 122 3.25 2.92 5.19
CA PHE A 122 2.60 4.18 5.57
C PHE A 122 1.21 4.31 4.96
N ALA A 123 0.44 5.26 5.48
CA ALA A 123 -0.82 5.66 4.87
C ALA A 123 -0.56 6.30 3.49
N PRO A 124 -1.51 6.21 2.54
CA PRO A 124 -2.75 5.46 2.64
C PRO A 124 -2.56 3.95 2.37
N LEU A 125 -1.43 3.55 1.76
CA LEU A 125 -1.23 2.20 1.23
C LEU A 125 -1.33 1.10 2.29
N ASN A 126 -0.89 1.36 3.52
CA ASN A 126 -0.98 0.40 4.62
C ASN A 126 -2.43 0.06 5.04
N SER A 127 -3.42 0.81 4.56
CA SER A 127 -4.84 0.68 4.89
C SER A 127 -5.75 0.61 3.65
N TRP A 128 -5.18 0.48 2.46
CA TRP A 128 -5.97 0.22 1.26
C TRP A 128 -6.71 -1.14 1.37
N PRO A 129 -7.97 -1.23 0.88
CA PRO A 129 -8.72 -2.49 0.83
C PRO A 129 -7.95 -3.64 0.17
N ASP A 130 -7.23 -3.35 -0.92
CA ASP A 130 -6.48 -4.37 -1.63
C ASP A 130 -5.19 -4.78 -0.90
N ASN A 131 -4.80 -4.07 0.16
CA ASN A 131 -3.64 -4.38 1.00
C ASN A 131 -4.02 -5.07 2.32
N VAL A 132 -5.27 -5.52 2.46
CA VAL A 132 -5.72 -6.28 3.62
C VAL A 132 -4.78 -7.46 3.90
N SER A 133 -4.46 -7.63 5.18
CA SER A 133 -3.55 -8.63 5.75
C SER A 133 -2.08 -8.48 5.40
N LEU A 134 -1.68 -7.54 4.53
CA LEU A 134 -0.27 -7.25 4.29
C LEU A 134 0.42 -6.57 5.48
N ASP A 135 -0.35 -6.01 6.41
CA ASP A 135 0.15 -5.60 7.72
C ASP A 135 0.72 -6.78 8.53
N LYS A 136 0.12 -7.97 8.43
CA LYS A 136 0.64 -9.20 9.04
C LYS A 136 1.89 -9.69 8.30
N ALA A 137 1.88 -9.66 6.97
CA ALA A 137 3.05 -10.00 6.15
C ALA A 137 4.28 -9.15 6.53
N ARG A 138 4.12 -7.82 6.63
CA ARG A 138 5.19 -6.92 7.08
C ARG A 138 5.60 -7.20 8.52
N ARG A 139 4.65 -7.58 9.40
CA ARG A 139 4.96 -7.94 10.79
C ARG A 139 5.78 -9.23 10.90
N LEU A 140 5.52 -10.24 10.08
CA LEU A 140 6.32 -11.47 10.02
C LEU A 140 7.79 -11.20 9.67
N LEU A 141 8.06 -10.15 8.88
CA LEU A 141 9.42 -9.74 8.50
C LEU A 141 10.14 -8.89 9.54
N TRP A 142 9.45 -8.43 10.58
CA TRP A 142 10.07 -7.56 11.59
C TRP A 142 11.28 -8.19 12.28
N PRO A 143 11.28 -9.46 12.71
CA PRO A 143 12.47 -10.09 13.31
C PRO A 143 13.69 -10.08 12.38
N ILE A 144 13.47 -10.26 11.07
CA ILE A 144 14.53 -10.15 10.05
C ILE A 144 15.04 -8.71 9.97
N LYS A 145 14.14 -7.72 9.86
CA LYS A 145 14.52 -6.31 9.85
C LYS A 145 15.28 -5.91 11.13
N GLN A 146 14.88 -6.44 12.27
CA GLN A 146 15.51 -6.21 13.57
C GLN A 146 16.93 -6.78 13.61
N LYS A 147 17.12 -8.02 13.11
CA LYS A 147 18.45 -8.67 13.04
C LYS A 147 19.44 -7.93 12.14
N TYR A 148 19.00 -7.51 10.96
CA TYR A 148 19.88 -6.90 9.96
C TYR A 148 19.95 -5.37 10.05
N GLY A 149 19.08 -4.76 10.87
CA GLY A 149 19.14 -3.35 11.24
C GLY A 149 19.15 -2.42 10.02
N ARG A 150 20.07 -1.45 10.02
CA ARG A 150 20.18 -0.42 8.98
C ARG A 150 20.77 -0.90 7.63
N LYS A 151 21.32 -2.11 7.60
CA LYS A 151 21.95 -2.70 6.40
C LYS A 151 20.95 -3.15 5.34
N ILE A 152 19.69 -3.37 5.73
CA ILE A 152 18.58 -3.65 4.82
C ILE A 152 17.43 -2.69 5.12
N SER A 153 16.93 -2.00 4.10
CA SER A 153 15.76 -1.13 4.20
C SER A 153 14.48 -1.97 4.18
N TRP A 154 13.37 -1.41 4.66
CA TRP A 154 12.06 -2.02 4.43
C TRP A 154 11.71 -2.07 2.94
N ALA A 155 12.06 -1.02 2.19
CA ALA A 155 11.85 -0.97 0.74
C ALA A 155 12.47 -2.16 0.00
N ASP A 156 13.74 -2.49 0.28
CA ASP A 156 14.40 -3.65 -0.33
C ASP A 156 13.94 -4.96 0.30
N LEU A 157 13.75 -5.03 1.61
CA LEU A 157 13.34 -6.26 2.30
C LEU A 157 12.01 -6.80 1.77
N MET A 158 11.01 -5.93 1.57
CA MET A 158 9.70 -6.36 1.06
C MET A 158 9.80 -7.00 -0.34
N ILE A 159 10.59 -6.41 -1.24
CA ILE A 159 10.77 -6.93 -2.61
C ILE A 159 11.63 -8.19 -2.61
N LEU A 160 12.75 -8.18 -1.88
CA LEU A 160 13.65 -9.33 -1.75
C LEU A 160 12.91 -10.55 -1.21
N THR A 161 12.02 -10.35 -0.23
CA THR A 161 11.23 -11.44 0.35
C THR A 161 10.35 -12.12 -0.70
N GLY A 162 9.71 -11.36 -1.59
CA GLY A 162 8.93 -11.93 -2.71
C GLY A 162 9.80 -12.74 -3.67
N ASN A 163 11.01 -12.27 -3.98
CA ASN A 163 11.96 -13.03 -4.80
C ASN A 163 12.40 -14.32 -4.11
N VAL A 164 12.76 -14.29 -2.83
CA VAL A 164 13.16 -15.49 -2.08
C VAL A 164 11.99 -16.48 -1.95
N ALA A 165 10.75 -15.99 -1.79
CA ALA A 165 9.56 -16.83 -1.77
C ALA A 165 9.32 -17.56 -3.09
N LEU A 166 9.55 -16.90 -4.24
CA LEU A 166 9.50 -17.56 -5.54
C LEU A 166 10.58 -18.66 -5.65
N GLU A 167 11.81 -18.34 -5.24
CA GLU A 167 12.94 -19.28 -5.27
C GLU A 167 12.73 -20.49 -4.36
N SER A 168 12.19 -20.29 -3.15
CA SER A 168 11.91 -21.37 -2.20
C SER A 168 10.82 -22.33 -2.69
N MET A 169 9.96 -21.87 -3.60
CA MET A 169 8.89 -22.68 -4.23
C MET A 169 9.28 -23.18 -5.63
N GLY A 170 10.56 -23.18 -5.97
CA GLY A 170 11.09 -23.79 -7.19
C GLY A 170 11.08 -22.90 -8.44
N PHE A 171 10.77 -21.61 -8.31
CA PHE A 171 10.87 -20.66 -9.42
C PHE A 171 12.21 -19.91 -9.40
N LYS A 172 13.04 -20.13 -10.42
CA LYS A 172 14.32 -19.40 -10.56
C LYS A 172 14.06 -17.98 -11.05
N THR A 173 14.27 -16.98 -10.18
CA THR A 173 14.18 -15.57 -10.58
C THR A 173 15.36 -15.15 -11.47
N PHE A 174 15.18 -14.04 -12.21
CA PHE A 174 16.25 -13.51 -13.07
C PHE A 174 17.40 -12.92 -12.26
N GLY A 175 17.09 -12.35 -11.09
CA GLY A 175 18.03 -11.69 -10.20
C GLY A 175 17.32 -10.70 -9.29
N PHE A 176 18.10 -10.04 -8.43
CA PHE A 176 17.64 -9.00 -7.53
C PHE A 176 18.69 -7.88 -7.45
N ALA A 177 18.22 -6.64 -7.38
CA ALA A 177 19.05 -5.47 -7.11
C ALA A 177 18.48 -4.71 -5.92
N GLY A 178 19.31 -4.49 -4.90
CA GLY A 178 19.02 -3.59 -3.78
C GLY A 178 19.47 -2.16 -4.07
N GLY A 179 19.32 -1.30 -3.06
CA GLY A 179 19.66 0.13 -3.13
C GLY A 179 18.48 1.07 -2.87
N ARG A 180 17.30 0.56 -2.51
CA ARG A 180 16.13 1.37 -2.17
C ARG A 180 16.23 1.89 -0.75
N ALA A 181 16.54 3.17 -0.55
CA ALA A 181 16.56 3.75 0.78
C ALA A 181 15.13 3.90 1.35
N ASP A 182 14.97 3.69 2.66
CA ASP A 182 13.69 3.93 3.33
C ASP A 182 13.34 5.43 3.36
N THR A 183 12.06 5.73 3.19
CA THR A 183 11.46 7.05 3.47
C THR A 183 10.84 7.07 4.86
N TRP A 184 10.60 8.25 5.46
CA TRP A 184 10.22 8.36 6.88
C TRP A 184 8.85 8.99 7.14
N GLU A 185 8.12 9.27 6.08
CA GLU A 185 6.79 9.88 6.11
C GLU A 185 5.97 9.41 4.89
N PRO A 186 4.64 9.43 4.97
CA PRO A 186 3.78 9.11 3.83
C PRO A 186 3.99 10.11 2.69
N GLN A 187 3.95 9.63 1.46
CA GLN A 187 3.96 10.48 0.27
C GLN A 187 2.59 11.17 0.11
N GLU A 188 2.55 12.49 0.31
CA GLU A 188 1.34 13.30 0.08
C GLU A 188 1.31 13.95 -1.32
N ASP A 189 2.34 13.70 -2.14
CA ASP A 189 2.47 14.29 -3.47
C ASP A 189 1.97 13.36 -4.59
N VAL A 190 1.37 12.22 -4.23
CA VAL A 190 0.75 11.28 -5.18
C VAL A 190 -0.75 11.52 -5.28
N TYR A 191 -1.21 11.76 -6.50
CA TYR A 191 -2.64 11.81 -6.83
C TYR A 191 -3.18 10.40 -7.11
N TRP A 192 -3.87 9.82 -6.13
CA TRP A 192 -4.48 8.47 -6.22
C TRP A 192 -5.90 8.46 -6.82
N GLY A 193 -6.49 9.64 -7.03
CA GLY A 193 -7.89 9.85 -7.41
C GLY A 193 -8.55 10.90 -6.53
N SER A 194 -9.75 11.31 -6.91
CA SER A 194 -10.54 12.34 -6.20
C SER A 194 -11.74 11.75 -5.46
N GLU A 195 -11.90 10.42 -5.43
CA GLU A 195 -12.97 9.74 -4.73
C GLU A 195 -12.86 9.92 -3.21
N GLU A 196 -14.00 10.10 -2.54
CA GLU A 196 -14.09 10.26 -1.08
C GLU A 196 -14.40 8.94 -0.35
N LYS A 197 -14.65 7.86 -1.11
CA LYS A 197 -14.97 6.52 -0.60
C LYS A 197 -13.97 5.50 -1.13
N TRP A 198 -13.70 4.47 -0.32
CA TRP A 198 -12.92 3.33 -0.79
C TRP A 198 -13.70 2.57 -1.85
N LEU A 199 -12.99 2.02 -2.82
CA LEU A 199 -13.54 1.30 -3.98
C LEU A 199 -14.40 2.14 -4.93
N GLY A 200 -14.48 3.46 -4.71
CA GLY A 200 -15.12 4.36 -5.67
C GLY A 200 -14.41 4.34 -7.03
N GLY A 201 -15.19 4.23 -8.10
CA GLY A 201 -14.78 4.36 -9.50
C GLY A 201 -15.60 5.41 -10.28
N ASP A 202 -16.59 6.03 -9.63
CA ASP A 202 -17.50 7.03 -10.18
C ASP A 202 -16.80 8.28 -10.71
N VAL A 203 -15.83 8.83 -9.97
CA VAL A 203 -15.14 10.06 -10.38
C VAL A 203 -14.16 9.79 -11.53
N ARG A 204 -13.30 8.78 -11.41
CA ARG A 204 -12.27 8.45 -12.42
C ARG A 204 -12.81 7.96 -13.77
N TYR A 205 -14.07 7.51 -13.83
CA TYR A 205 -14.74 7.11 -15.06
C TYR A 205 -15.91 8.04 -15.45
N ALA A 206 -16.15 9.11 -14.68
CA ALA A 206 -17.35 9.97 -14.70
C ALA A 206 -18.69 9.25 -14.40
N HIS A 207 -18.77 7.94 -14.63
CA HIS A 207 -19.81 7.01 -14.20
C HIS A 207 -19.13 5.68 -13.84
N GLY A 208 -19.33 5.16 -12.63
CA GLY A 208 -18.66 3.96 -12.09
C GLY A 208 -19.16 3.66 -10.68
N SER A 209 -18.63 2.64 -10.01
CA SER A 209 -19.03 2.29 -8.64
C SER A 209 -18.98 3.50 -7.69
N GLU A 210 -20.02 3.67 -6.86
CA GLU A 210 -20.08 4.70 -5.82
C GLU A 210 -19.15 4.41 -4.62
N GLY A 211 -18.60 3.19 -4.55
CA GLY A 211 -17.74 2.74 -3.46
C GLY A 211 -18.43 2.58 -2.11
N VAL A 212 -17.64 2.18 -1.12
CA VAL A 212 -18.10 1.78 0.21
C VAL A 212 -17.75 2.85 1.24
N ALA A 213 -18.74 3.24 2.06
CA ALA A 213 -18.52 4.19 3.15
C ALA A 213 -17.66 3.57 4.25
N ALA A 214 -16.62 4.28 4.68
CA ALA A 214 -15.67 3.79 5.69
C ALA A 214 -16.25 3.86 7.12
N GLY A 215 -16.93 2.80 7.56
CA GLY A 215 -17.29 2.57 8.97
C GLY A 215 -16.29 1.70 9.75
N GLY A 216 -15.30 1.13 9.05
CA GLY A 216 -14.33 0.15 9.54
C GLY A 216 -13.33 -0.23 8.45
N GLY A 217 -12.68 -1.41 8.55
CA GLY A 217 -11.88 -1.96 7.46
C GLY A 217 -12.78 -2.35 6.28
N VAL A 218 -12.42 -1.93 5.06
CA VAL A 218 -13.17 -2.22 3.82
C VAL A 218 -12.46 -3.35 3.07
N LEU A 219 -13.21 -4.35 2.63
CA LEU A 219 -12.76 -5.42 1.75
C LEU A 219 -13.24 -5.15 0.33
N VAL A 220 -12.52 -5.70 -0.66
CA VAL A 220 -12.89 -5.52 -2.08
C VAL A 220 -14.29 -6.07 -2.39
N SER A 221 -14.68 -7.15 -1.72
CA SER A 221 -16.02 -7.77 -1.83
C SER A 221 -17.15 -6.98 -1.19
N ASP A 222 -16.85 -5.85 -0.54
CA ASP A 222 -17.89 -5.01 0.08
C ASP A 222 -18.54 -4.06 -0.94
N ASP A 223 -18.02 -3.99 -2.17
CA ASP A 223 -18.56 -3.17 -3.25
C ASP A 223 -19.63 -3.93 -4.05
N ASP A 224 -20.83 -3.36 -4.16
CA ASP A 224 -21.97 -4.01 -4.82
C ASP A 224 -22.01 -3.72 -6.31
N ALA A 225 -22.19 -4.77 -7.12
CA ALA A 225 -22.37 -4.62 -8.55
C ALA A 225 -23.72 -4.00 -8.91
N ASP A 226 -23.72 -2.88 -9.64
CA ASP A 226 -24.96 -2.25 -10.15
C ASP A 226 -25.51 -2.93 -11.42
N GLY A 227 -24.75 -3.88 -11.98
CA GLY A 227 -25.07 -4.62 -13.20
C GLY A 227 -24.97 -3.80 -14.48
N GLN A 228 -24.47 -2.56 -14.41
CA GLN A 228 -24.32 -1.67 -15.55
C GLN A 228 -22.85 -1.60 -15.99
N VAL A 229 -22.64 -1.34 -17.27
CA VAL A 229 -21.29 -1.17 -17.83
C VAL A 229 -21.12 0.28 -18.23
N HIS A 230 -20.33 1.01 -17.46
CA HIS A 230 -20.08 2.43 -17.67
C HIS A 230 -18.97 2.69 -18.70
N ALA A 231 -18.80 3.95 -19.11
CA ALA A 231 -17.72 4.34 -20.02
C ALA A 231 -16.35 4.11 -19.38
N ARG A 232 -15.55 3.21 -19.96
CA ARG A 232 -14.25 2.77 -19.43
C ARG A 232 -13.06 3.64 -19.88
N ASN A 233 -13.21 4.97 -19.84
CA ASN A 233 -12.12 5.90 -20.12
C ASN A 233 -11.46 6.34 -18.81
N LEU A 234 -10.51 5.55 -18.30
CA LEU A 234 -9.88 5.82 -17.01
C LEU A 234 -9.11 7.15 -17.01
N GLU A 235 -9.40 8.01 -16.04
CA GLU A 235 -8.72 9.29 -15.81
C GLU A 235 -7.18 9.15 -15.81
N LYS A 236 -6.47 10.09 -16.45
CA LYS A 236 -5.01 10.20 -16.33
C LYS A 236 -4.65 11.08 -15.13
N PRO A 237 -3.63 10.76 -14.32
CA PRO A 237 -2.59 9.74 -14.54
C PRO A 237 -2.90 8.37 -13.89
N LEU A 238 -4.14 8.09 -13.48
CA LEU A 238 -4.49 6.89 -12.72
C LEU A 238 -4.27 5.59 -13.51
N ALA A 239 -3.99 4.50 -12.79
CA ALA A 239 -3.74 3.17 -13.35
C ALA A 239 -4.46 2.05 -12.60
N ALA A 240 -5.44 2.40 -11.76
CA ALA A 240 -6.31 1.46 -11.07
C ALA A 240 -7.77 1.80 -11.32
N VAL A 241 -8.63 0.80 -11.44
CA VAL A 241 -10.05 0.99 -11.78
C VAL A 241 -10.91 1.52 -10.63
N GLN A 242 -10.42 1.42 -9.39
CA GLN A 242 -11.12 1.90 -8.19
C GLN A 242 -10.13 2.42 -7.15
N MET A 243 -10.58 3.33 -6.29
CA MET A 243 -9.77 3.88 -5.20
C MET A 243 -9.43 2.78 -4.19
N GLY A 244 -8.13 2.57 -3.94
CA GLY A 244 -7.68 1.57 -2.97
C GLY A 244 -7.44 0.16 -3.55
N LEU A 245 -7.59 -0.02 -4.87
CA LEU A 245 -7.11 -1.19 -5.60
C LEU A 245 -5.72 -0.98 -6.18
N ILE A 246 -4.98 -2.07 -6.38
CA ILE A 246 -3.70 -2.01 -7.09
C ILE A 246 -3.93 -1.85 -8.60
N TYR A 247 -4.79 -2.67 -9.22
CA TYR A 247 -5.07 -2.61 -10.67
C TYR A 247 -6.56 -2.65 -10.99
N VAL A 248 -7.16 -3.84 -10.93
CA VAL A 248 -8.52 -4.14 -11.39
C VAL A 248 -9.34 -4.76 -10.27
N ASN A 249 -10.65 -4.72 -10.39
CA ASN A 249 -11.54 -5.43 -9.47
C ASN A 249 -11.51 -6.95 -9.79
N PRO A 250 -11.22 -7.81 -8.80
CA PRO A 250 -11.14 -9.27 -8.99
C PRO A 250 -12.48 -9.91 -9.35
N GLU A 251 -13.61 -9.28 -9.04
CA GLU A 251 -14.97 -9.74 -9.39
C GLU A 251 -15.42 -9.24 -10.76
N GLY A 252 -14.59 -8.45 -11.43
CA GLY A 252 -14.86 -7.82 -12.71
C GLY A 252 -15.33 -6.36 -12.56
N PRO A 253 -15.50 -5.63 -13.68
CA PRO A 253 -15.68 -4.18 -13.63
C PRO A 253 -16.95 -3.79 -12.87
N ASP A 254 -16.82 -2.92 -11.88
CA ASP A 254 -17.90 -2.54 -10.96
C ASP A 254 -18.60 -3.78 -10.33
N GLY A 255 -17.83 -4.83 -10.00
CA GLY A 255 -18.33 -6.09 -9.44
C GLY A 255 -19.07 -7.02 -10.43
N ASN A 256 -19.14 -6.66 -11.71
CA ASN A 256 -19.81 -7.47 -12.73
C ASN A 256 -18.88 -8.59 -13.24
N PRO A 257 -19.24 -9.88 -13.09
CA PRO A 257 -18.40 -11.03 -13.43
C PRO A 257 -18.32 -11.32 -14.94
N ASP A 258 -18.06 -10.30 -15.76
CA ASP A 258 -17.77 -10.41 -17.18
C ASP A 258 -16.25 -10.44 -17.45
N PRO A 259 -15.68 -11.61 -17.80
CA PRO A 259 -14.24 -11.74 -18.04
C PRO A 259 -13.75 -10.99 -19.29
N VAL A 260 -14.60 -10.76 -20.28
CA VAL A 260 -14.23 -10.02 -21.50
C VAL A 260 -14.11 -8.54 -21.20
N LEU A 261 -14.99 -8.01 -20.34
CA LEU A 261 -14.86 -6.63 -19.85
C LEU A 261 -13.68 -6.49 -18.89
N ALA A 262 -13.47 -7.43 -17.97
CA ALA A 262 -12.30 -7.44 -17.09
C ALA A 262 -10.99 -7.43 -17.89
N ALA A 263 -10.91 -8.15 -19.02
CA ALA A 263 -9.74 -8.14 -19.89
C ALA A 263 -9.43 -6.78 -20.54
N LYS A 264 -10.42 -5.88 -20.67
CA LYS A 264 -10.19 -4.50 -21.12
C LYS A 264 -9.56 -3.67 -20.01
N ASP A 265 -10.08 -3.77 -18.80
CA ASP A 265 -9.54 -3.09 -17.62
C ASP A 265 -8.13 -3.55 -17.30
N ILE A 266 -7.85 -4.86 -17.39
CA ILE A 266 -6.50 -5.42 -17.24
C ILE A 266 -5.55 -4.80 -18.28
N ARG A 267 -5.97 -4.74 -19.55
CA ARG A 267 -5.12 -4.16 -20.62
C ARG A 267 -4.83 -2.68 -20.39
N ASP A 268 -5.84 -1.88 -20.00
CA ASP A 268 -5.64 -0.45 -19.76
C ASP A 268 -4.74 -0.23 -18.54
N THR A 269 -5.08 -0.83 -17.40
CA THR A 269 -4.32 -0.65 -16.15
C THR A 269 -2.87 -1.12 -16.26
N PHE A 270 -2.61 -2.32 -16.78
CA PHE A 270 -1.24 -2.79 -16.98
C PHE A 270 -0.50 -2.02 -18.07
N GLY A 271 -1.20 -1.43 -19.06
CA GLY A 271 -0.58 -0.54 -20.04
C GLY A 271 -0.11 0.79 -19.45
N ARG A 272 -0.62 1.15 -18.26
CA ARG A 272 -0.27 2.38 -17.52
C ARG A 272 0.76 2.12 -16.42
N MET A 273 1.26 0.90 -16.26
CA MET A 273 2.28 0.50 -15.28
C MET A 273 3.50 -0.11 -15.99
#